data_AF-A0A363U636-F1
#
_entry.id   AF-A0A363U636-F1
#
_cell.length_a   1.000
_cell.length_b   1.000
_cell.length_c   1.000
_cell.angle_alpha   90.00
_cell.angle_beta   90.00
_cell.angle_gamma   90.00
#
_symmetry.space_group_name_H-M   'P 1'
#
loop_
_entity.id
_entity.type
_entity.pdbx_description
1 polymer ?
#
loop_
_entity_poly.entity_id
_entity_poly.type
_entity_poly.pdbx_seq_one_letter_code
_entity_poly.pdbx_strand_id
1 'polypeptide(L)'
;MKPRTYFGLALLFPYVLWILCALIVFGLSSLETPEFLNTVFMPVFFYAFGILLWFVPYTILAIGLWFWSRGRSAAILYKAGVVAPFLLVALMLVELLLVSLPADSFAELTRELVGQSVMLGGFSLIFGYLCVGVALGVLKLLRARNLIAEETPIPG
;
A
#
# COMPACT_ATOMS: atom_id res chain seq x y z
N MET A 1 -6.36 0.94 23.13
CA MET A 1 -5.10 0.81 22.36
C MET A 1 -4.46 2.19 22.20
N LYS A 2 -3.12 2.29 22.24
CA LYS A 2 -2.43 3.57 21.99
C LYS A 2 -2.44 3.89 20.48
N PRO A 3 -2.69 5.15 20.04
CA PRO A 3 -2.63 5.53 18.63
C PRO A 3 -1.34 5.10 17.91
N ARG A 4 -0.19 5.17 18.58
CA ARG A 4 1.07 4.67 18.04
C ARG A 4 1.03 3.17 17.69
N THR A 5 0.41 2.34 18.53
CA THR A 5 0.23 0.91 18.25
C THR A 5 -0.64 0.70 17.02
N TYR A 6 -1.71 1.51 16.88
CA TYR A 6 -2.57 1.46 15.71
C TYR A 6 -1.79 1.72 14.41
N PHE A 7 -1.00 2.79 14.37
CA PHE A 7 -0.24 3.11 13.16
C PHE A 7 0.81 2.06 12.82
N GLY A 8 1.42 1.40 13.82
CA GLY A 8 2.29 0.24 13.59
C GLY A 8 1.52 -0.93 12.95
N LEU A 9 0.35 -1.27 13.48
CA LEU A 9 -0.50 -2.33 12.92
C LEU A 9 -1.06 -1.98 11.54
N ALA A 10 -1.32 -0.70 11.27
CA ALA A 10 -1.81 -0.24 9.97
C ALA A 10 -0.79 -0.47 8.83
N LEU A 11 0.51 -0.60 9.14
CA LEU A 11 1.53 -1.02 8.17
C LEU A 11 1.35 -2.47 7.70
N LEU A 12 0.53 -3.27 8.39
CA LEU A 12 0.22 -4.62 7.95
C LEU A 12 -1.00 -4.67 7.02
N PHE A 13 -1.73 -3.56 6.90
CA PHE A 13 -3.02 -3.53 6.23
C PHE A 13 -2.97 -3.98 4.75
N PRO A 14 -2.00 -3.55 3.93
CA PRO A 14 -1.88 -4.03 2.55
C PRO A 14 -1.62 -5.53 2.44
N TYR A 15 -0.87 -6.14 3.37
CA TYR A 15 -0.69 -7.60 3.39
C TYR A 15 -2.01 -8.32 3.72
N VAL A 16 -2.77 -7.81 4.68
CA VAL A 16 -4.08 -8.36 5.02
C VAL A 16 -5.01 -8.26 3.80
N LEU A 17 -5.01 -7.12 3.13
CA LEU A 17 -5.82 -6.92 1.93
C LEU A 17 -5.39 -7.86 0.79
N TRP A 18 -4.08 -8.06 0.56
CA TRP A 18 -3.60 -9.04 -0.42
C TRP A 18 -4.05 -10.46 -0.10
N ILE A 19 -3.92 -10.90 1.15
CA ILE A 19 -4.37 -12.24 1.57
C ILE A 19 -5.87 -12.38 1.30
N LEU A 20 -6.68 -11.39 1.68
CA LEU A 20 -8.12 -11.41 1.42
C LEU A 20 -8.44 -11.45 -0.08
N CYS A 21 -7.78 -10.62 -0.89
CA CYS A 21 -7.96 -10.62 -2.33
C CYS A 21 -7.55 -11.97 -2.95
N ALA A 22 -6.43 -12.55 -2.53
CA ALA A 22 -5.97 -13.86 -3.01
C ALA A 22 -6.95 -14.98 -2.65
N LEU A 23 -7.51 -14.97 -1.43
CA LEU A 23 -8.53 -15.93 -1.01
C LEU A 23 -9.83 -15.80 -1.81
N ILE A 24 -10.27 -14.57 -2.10
CA ILE A 24 -11.44 -14.31 -2.96
C ILE A 24 -11.17 -14.85 -4.37
N VAL A 25 -10.01 -14.54 -4.95
CA VAL A 25 -9.61 -15.01 -6.28
C VAL A 25 -9.60 -16.55 -6.35
N PHE A 26 -9.00 -17.21 -5.36
CA PHE A 26 -8.96 -18.67 -5.27
C PHE A 26 -10.35 -19.31 -5.12
N GLY A 27 -11.22 -18.71 -4.31
CA GLY A 27 -12.60 -19.17 -4.15
C GLY A 27 -13.41 -19.03 -5.44
N LEU A 28 -13.29 -17.89 -6.11
CA LEU A 28 -14.01 -17.60 -7.36
C LEU A 28 -13.47 -18.41 -8.54
N SER A 29 -12.17 -18.74 -8.59
CA SER A 29 -11.59 -19.53 -9.67
C SER A 29 -12.14 -20.95 -9.75
N SER A 30 -12.78 -21.42 -8.68
CA SER A 30 -13.40 -22.75 -8.60
C SER A 30 -14.89 -22.73 -8.98
N LEU A 31 -15.44 -21.57 -9.36
CA LEU A 31 -16.85 -21.38 -9.67
C LEU A 31 -17.01 -20.89 -11.11
N GLU A 32 -18.06 -21.33 -11.79
CA GLU A 32 -18.50 -20.67 -13.02
C GLU A 32 -19.15 -19.32 -12.66
N THR A 33 -18.39 -18.24 -12.81
CA THR A 33 -18.86 -16.88 -12.52
C THR A 33 -19.48 -16.23 -13.75
N PRO A 34 -20.71 -15.70 -13.66
CA PRO A 34 -21.30 -14.85 -14.69
C PRO A 34 -20.37 -13.71 -15.11
N GLU A 35 -20.40 -13.35 -16.39
CA GLU A 35 -19.48 -12.36 -16.97
C GLU A 35 -19.51 -11.00 -16.26
N PHE A 36 -20.69 -10.53 -15.84
CA PHE A 36 -20.81 -9.27 -15.10
C PHE A 36 -20.07 -9.30 -13.75
N LEU A 37 -20.04 -10.45 -13.06
CA LEU A 37 -19.29 -10.60 -11.81
C LEU A 37 -17.79 -10.56 -12.08
N ASN A 38 -17.31 -11.10 -13.21
CA ASN A 38 -15.90 -11.00 -13.59
C ASN A 38 -15.47 -9.54 -13.74
N THR A 39 -16.29 -8.69 -14.36
CA THR A 39 -16.02 -7.24 -14.45
C THR A 39 -16.00 -6.58 -13.07
N VAL A 40 -16.96 -6.91 -12.19
CA VAL A 40 -17.04 -6.35 -10.84
C VAL A 40 -15.83 -6.74 -9.99
N PHE A 41 -15.36 -7.99 -10.10
CA PHE A 41 -14.21 -8.48 -9.33
C PHE A 41 -12.86 -8.17 -9.97
N MET A 42 -12.80 -7.64 -11.19
CA MET A 42 -11.56 -7.34 -11.89
C MET A 42 -10.54 -6.53 -11.07
N PRO A 43 -10.93 -5.49 -10.29
CA PRO A 43 -9.99 -4.79 -9.41
C PRO A 43 -9.40 -5.69 -8.31
N VAL A 44 -10.15 -6.67 -7.81
CA VAL A 44 -9.68 -7.65 -6.81
C VAL A 44 -8.62 -8.56 -7.41
N PHE A 45 -8.85 -9.05 -8.63
CA PHE A 45 -7.86 -9.84 -9.37
C PHE A 45 -6.59 -9.02 -9.62
N PHE A 46 -6.70 -7.78 -10.12
CA PHE A 46 -5.54 -6.90 -10.32
C PHE A 46 -4.77 -6.65 -9.03
N TYR A 47 -5.45 -6.39 -7.92
CA TYR A 47 -4.79 -6.16 -6.64
C TYR A 47 -4.11 -7.43 -6.10
N ALA A 48 -4.73 -8.60 -6.29
CA ALA A 48 -4.12 -9.88 -5.93
C ALA A 48 -2.83 -10.15 -6.73
N PHE A 49 -2.85 -9.91 -8.05
CA PHE A 49 -1.64 -10.00 -8.89
C PHE A 49 -0.61 -8.94 -8.54
N GLY A 50 -1.05 -7.78 -8.08
CA GLY A 50 -0.21 -6.68 -7.65
C GLY A 50 0.80 -7.05 -6.56
N ILE A 51 0.57 -8.12 -5.79
CA ILE A 51 1.58 -8.63 -4.84
C ILE A 51 2.91 -8.94 -5.53
N LEU A 52 2.91 -9.43 -6.77
CA LEU A 52 4.13 -9.77 -7.50
C LEU A 52 4.99 -8.54 -7.79
N LEU A 53 4.36 -7.37 -7.92
CA LEU A 53 5.02 -6.11 -8.24
C LEU A 53 5.31 -5.28 -6.98
N TRP A 54 4.40 -5.30 -6.01
CA TRP A 54 4.46 -4.41 -4.86
C TRP A 54 5.08 -5.05 -3.62
N PHE A 55 5.21 -6.38 -3.55
CA PHE A 55 5.61 -7.06 -2.33
C PHE A 55 6.97 -6.56 -1.80
N VAL A 56 8.00 -6.57 -2.64
CA VAL A 56 9.35 -6.13 -2.25
C VAL A 56 9.38 -4.65 -1.85
N PRO A 57 8.96 -3.68 -2.69
CA PRO A 57 9.05 -2.26 -2.37
C PRO A 57 8.14 -1.89 -1.19
N TYR A 58 6.97 -2.50 -1.08
CA TYR A 58 6.10 -2.30 0.08
C TYR A 58 6.73 -2.85 1.37
N THR A 59 7.39 -4.01 1.31
CA THR A 59 8.07 -4.59 2.48
C THR A 59 9.22 -3.72 2.95
N ILE A 60 10.01 -3.19 2.02
CA ILE A 60 11.06 -2.21 2.34
C ILE A 60 10.46 -0.98 3.03
N LEU A 61 9.37 -0.43 2.47
CA LEU A 61 8.67 0.72 3.04
C LEU A 61 8.13 0.42 4.45
N ALA A 62 7.43 -0.69 4.62
CA ALA A 62 6.80 -1.08 5.87
C ALA A 62 7.84 -1.29 6.98
N ILE A 63 8.93 -2.01 6.67
CA ILE A 63 10.05 -2.21 7.60
C ILE A 63 10.74 -0.88 7.92
N GLY A 64 11.01 -0.06 6.90
CA GLY A 64 11.63 1.26 7.07
C GLY A 64 10.81 2.18 7.98
N LEU A 65 9.50 2.28 7.72
CA LEU A 65 8.57 3.04 8.56
C LEU A 65 8.45 2.42 9.97
N TRP A 66 8.45 1.10 10.10
CA TRP A 66 8.40 0.42 11.40
C TRP A 66 9.60 0.78 12.27
N PHE A 67 10.83 0.68 11.74
CA PHE A 67 12.03 1.07 12.47
C PHE A 67 12.06 2.57 12.77
N TRP A 68 11.72 3.41 11.79
CA TRP A 68 11.72 4.86 11.95
C TRP A 68 10.63 5.38 12.92
N SER A 69 9.53 4.65 13.07
CA SER A 69 8.41 5.01 13.96
C SER A 69 8.78 4.97 15.45
N ARG A 70 9.92 4.36 15.81
CA ARG A 70 10.34 4.21 17.21
C ARG A 70 10.57 5.59 17.83
N GLY A 71 9.81 5.89 18.88
CA GLY A 71 9.90 7.17 19.61
C GLY A 71 9.19 8.35 18.94
N ARG A 72 8.50 8.15 17.81
CA ARG A 72 7.73 9.21 17.15
C ARG A 72 6.33 9.34 17.74
N SER A 73 5.79 10.56 17.73
CA SER A 73 4.41 10.85 18.16
C SER A 73 3.39 10.37 17.13
N ALA A 74 2.15 10.10 17.55
CA ALA A 74 1.10 9.65 16.64
C ALA A 74 0.79 10.66 15.51
N ALA A 75 0.94 11.96 15.77
CA ALA A 75 0.78 13.00 14.76
C ALA A 75 1.81 12.87 13.62
N ILE A 76 3.06 12.53 13.95
CA ILE A 76 4.12 12.30 12.95
C ILE A 76 3.83 11.02 12.17
N LEU A 77 3.38 9.96 12.86
CA LEU A 77 3.04 8.68 12.22
C LEU A 77 1.85 8.82 11.26
N TYR A 78 0.86 9.62 11.62
CA TYR A 78 -0.25 9.96 10.73
C TYR A 78 0.25 10.62 9.43
N LYS A 79 1.09 11.66 9.54
CA LYS A 79 1.66 12.33 8.37
C LYS A 79 2.47 11.37 7.50
N ALA A 80 3.30 10.53 8.12
CA ALA A 80 4.07 9.51 7.41
C ALA A 80 3.15 8.51 6.68
N GLY A 81 2.05 8.07 7.31
CA GLY A 81 1.06 7.20 6.69
C GLY A 81 0.38 7.84 5.46
N VAL A 82 0.07 9.13 5.51
CA VAL A 82 -0.52 9.87 4.37
C VAL A 82 0.46 10.03 3.20
N VAL A 83 1.76 10.13 3.48
CA VAL A 83 2.82 10.27 2.47
C VAL A 83 3.32 8.91 1.97
N ALA A 84 3.05 7.82 2.69
CA ALA A 84 3.50 6.46 2.34
C ALA A 84 3.21 6.04 0.90
N PRO A 85 2.06 6.35 0.27
CA PRO A 85 1.82 6.03 -1.14
C PRO A 85 2.85 6.66 -2.10
N PHE A 86 3.28 7.90 -1.84
CA PHE A 86 4.32 8.54 -2.65
C PHE A 86 5.70 7.90 -2.43
N LEU A 87 6.01 7.52 -1.19
CA LEU A 87 7.25 6.79 -0.89
C LEU A 87 7.26 5.41 -1.58
N LEU A 88 6.10 4.74 -1.63
CA LEU A 88 5.95 3.49 -2.36
C LEU A 88 6.20 3.69 -3.86
N VAL A 89 5.64 4.73 -4.47
CA VAL A 89 5.92 5.07 -5.89
C VAL A 89 7.41 5.30 -6.10
N ALA A 90 8.07 6.06 -5.22
CA ALA A 90 9.50 6.29 -5.35
C ALA A 90 10.30 4.98 -5.30
N LEU A 91 9.95 4.05 -4.40
CA LEU A 91 10.58 2.73 -4.32
C LEU A 91 10.30 1.87 -5.56
N MET A 92 9.07 1.91 -6.08
CA MET A 92 8.72 1.24 -7.34
C MET A 92 9.56 1.75 -8.51
N LEU A 93 9.81 3.07 -8.59
CA LEU A 93 10.64 3.65 -9.64
C LEU A 93 12.10 3.21 -9.52
N VAL A 94 12.62 3.08 -8.29
CA VAL A 94 13.95 2.54 -8.06
C VAL A 94 14.03 1.06 -8.46
N GLU A 95 13.04 0.25 -8.09
CA GLU A 95 12.98 -1.16 -8.51
C GLU A 95 12.93 -1.29 -10.04
N LEU A 96 12.08 -0.50 -10.68
CA LEU A 96 11.97 -0.47 -12.14
C LEU A 96 13.30 -0.08 -12.79
N LEU A 97 13.97 0.95 -12.27
CA LEU A 97 15.30 1.36 -12.74
C LEU A 97 16.30 0.20 -12.64
N LEU A 98 16.31 -0.52 -11.51
CA LEU A 98 17.22 -1.66 -11.29
C LEU A 98 16.94 -2.81 -12.25
N VAL A 99 15.67 -3.10 -12.55
CA VAL A 99 15.27 -4.15 -13.50
C VAL A 99 15.63 -3.77 -14.94
N SER A 100 15.51 -2.50 -15.31
CA SER A 100 15.84 -2.00 -16.66
C SER A 100 17.32 -1.64 -16.85
N LEU A 101 18.18 -1.79 -15.85
CA LEU A 101 19.64 -1.57 -15.99
C LEU A 101 20.32 -2.34 -17.14
N PRO A 102 19.87 -3.55 -17.54
CA PRO A 102 20.44 -4.27 -18.70
C PRO A 102 20.12 -3.65 -20.06
N ALA A 103 19.49 -2.46 -20.13
CA ALA A 103 19.14 -1.81 -21.40
C ALA A 103 20.37 -1.49 -22.26
N ASP A 104 20.24 -1.71 -23.57
CA ASP A 104 21.32 -1.51 -24.54
C ASP A 104 21.59 -0.02 -24.81
N SER A 105 20.66 0.86 -24.45
CA SER A 105 20.82 2.30 -24.62
C SER A 105 20.03 3.14 -23.61
N PHE A 106 20.47 4.38 -23.39
CA PHE A 106 19.76 5.35 -22.54
C PHE A 106 18.37 5.72 -23.09
N ALA A 107 18.21 5.71 -24.42
CA ALA A 107 16.92 6.00 -25.06
C ALA A 107 15.89 4.89 -24.81
N GLU A 108 16.32 3.63 -24.85
CA GLU A 108 15.50 2.47 -24.51
C GLU A 108 15.12 2.48 -23.02
N LEU A 109 16.10 2.67 -22.13
CA LEU A 109 15.87 2.82 -20.70
C LEU A 109 14.83 3.91 -20.39
N THR A 110 14.96 5.08 -21.01
CA THR A 110 14.02 6.20 -20.79
C THR A 110 12.62 5.86 -21.28
N ARG A 111 12.48 5.20 -22.43
CA ARG A 111 11.18 4.82 -23.00
C ARG A 111 10.46 3.79 -22.14
N GLU A 112 11.18 2.78 -21.65
CA GLU A 112 10.64 1.78 -20.74
C GLU A 112 10.23 2.39 -19.40
N LEU A 113 11.10 3.22 -18.82
CA LEU A 113 10.83 3.90 -17.55
C LEU A 113 9.58 4.78 -17.64
N VAL A 114 9.44 5.60 -18.68
CA VAL A 114 8.28 6.49 -18.83
C VAL A 114 7.00 5.69 -19.03
N GLY A 115 7.03 4.65 -19.89
CA GLY A 115 5.85 3.83 -20.15
C GLY A 115 5.34 3.09 -18.91
N GLN A 116 6.26 2.46 -18.16
CA GLN A 116 5.90 1.67 -17.00
C GLN A 116 5.64 2.52 -15.75
N SER A 117 6.32 3.67 -15.59
CA SER A 117 6.14 4.56 -14.44
C SER A 117 4.74 5.17 -14.35
N VAL A 118 4.15 5.56 -15.48
CA VAL A 118 2.79 6.14 -15.48
C VAL A 118 1.78 5.10 -15.00
N MET A 119 1.87 3.87 -15.51
CA MET A 119 0.95 2.80 -15.17
C MET A 119 1.17 2.31 -13.73
N LEU A 120 2.39 1.89 -13.39
CA LEU A 120 2.72 1.35 -12.07
C LEU A 120 2.61 2.41 -10.98
N GLY A 121 3.10 3.62 -11.23
CA GLY A 121 3.00 4.74 -10.31
C GLY A 121 1.54 5.14 -10.07
N GLY A 122 0.74 5.25 -11.14
CA GLY A 122 -0.69 5.55 -11.07
C GLY A 122 -1.45 4.53 -10.22
N PHE A 123 -1.29 3.24 -10.50
CA PHE A 123 -1.93 2.18 -9.71
C PHE A 123 -1.45 2.17 -8.26
N SER A 124 -0.15 2.35 -8.01
CA SER A 124 0.41 2.39 -6.66
C SER A 124 -0.18 3.53 -5.83
N LEU A 125 -0.42 4.70 -6.43
CA LEU A 125 -1.08 5.82 -5.76
C LEU A 125 -2.54 5.50 -5.47
N ILE A 126 -3.30 5.01 -6.45
CA ILE A 126 -4.73 4.71 -6.29
C ILE A 126 -4.93 3.69 -5.15
N PHE A 127 -4.23 2.56 -5.22
CA PHE A 127 -4.34 1.52 -4.21
C PHE A 127 -3.72 1.91 -2.87
N GLY A 128 -2.60 2.63 -2.89
CA GLY A 128 -1.96 3.15 -1.68
C GLY A 128 -2.90 4.09 -0.92
N TYR A 129 -3.54 5.03 -1.61
CA TYR A 129 -4.51 5.93 -0.99
C TYR A 129 -5.81 5.24 -0.56
N LEU A 130 -6.25 4.21 -1.28
CA LEU A 130 -7.34 3.36 -0.83
C LEU A 130 -7.01 2.70 0.51
N CYS A 131 -5.80 2.14 0.66
CA CYS A 131 -5.32 1.56 1.92
C CYS A 131 -5.26 2.59 3.05
N VAL A 132 -4.73 3.79 2.78
CA VAL A 132 -4.69 4.89 3.74
C VAL A 132 -6.12 5.28 4.15
N GLY A 133 -7.04 5.43 3.20
CA GLY A 133 -8.43 5.78 3.46
C GLY A 133 -9.13 4.77 4.37
N VAL A 134 -8.97 3.47 4.09
CA VAL A 134 -9.54 2.41 4.94
C VAL A 134 -8.90 2.43 6.34
N ALA A 135 -7.58 2.55 6.43
CA ALA A 135 -6.89 2.66 7.72
C ALA A 135 -7.36 3.89 8.52
N LEU A 136 -7.60 5.04 7.88
CA LEU A 136 -8.14 6.20 8.60
C LEU A 136 -9.61 6.03 8.99
N GLY A 137 -10.40 5.36 8.15
CA GLY A 137 -11.78 5.01 8.46
C GLY A 137 -11.89 4.11 9.69
N VAL A 138 -11.06 3.06 9.75
CA VAL A 138 -10.97 2.17 10.92
C VAL A 138 -10.52 2.94 12.16
N LEU A 139 -9.52 3.82 12.04
CA LEU A 139 -9.09 4.67 13.16
C LEU A 139 -10.24 5.53 13.70
N LYS A 140 -11.00 6.17 12.82
CA LYS A 140 -12.15 7.01 13.19
C LYS A 140 -13.23 6.19 13.89
N LEU A 141 -13.53 4.99 13.39
CA LEU A 141 -14.50 4.08 14.01
C LEU A 141 -14.05 3.64 15.41
N LEU A 142 -12.77 3.26 15.57
CA LEU A 142 -12.22 2.84 16.86
C LEU A 142 -12.21 3.99 17.88
N ARG A 143 -11.95 5.22 17.45
CA ARG A 143 -12.07 6.42 18.30
C ARG A 143 -13.51 6.70 18.70
N ALA A 144 -14.46 6.62 17.77
CA ALA A 144 -15.88 6.82 18.06
C ALA A 144 -16.44 5.80 19.07
N ARG A 145 -15.79 4.62 19.20
CA ARG A 145 -16.11 3.58 20.17
C ARG A 145 -15.27 3.66 21.46
N ASN A 146 -14.47 4.71 21.66
CA ASN A 146 -13.54 4.89 22.79
C ASN A 146 -12.53 3.74 22.96
N LEU A 147 -12.23 2.98 21.89
CA LEU A 147 -11.25 1.87 21.92
C LEU A 147 -9.80 2.38 21.78
N ILE A 148 -9.63 3.59 21.26
CA ILE A 148 -8.35 4.30 21.16
C ILE A 148 -8.51 5.64 21.88
N ALA A 149 -7.72 5.86 22.92
CA ALA A 149 -7.69 7.12 23.64
C ALA A 149 -7.04 8.21 22.77
N GLU A 150 -7.56 9.43 22.84
CA GLU A 150 -6.89 10.59 22.25
C GLU A 150 -5.56 10.83 22.99
N GLU A 151 -4.47 10.94 22.24
CA GLU A 151 -3.20 11.36 22.83
C GLU A 151 -3.28 12.87 23.09
N THR A 152 -3.16 13.27 24.36
CA THR A 152 -2.90 14.67 24.73
C THR A 152 -1.63 15.14 24.02
N PRO A 153 -1.66 16.27 23.29
CA PRO A 153 -0.49 16.77 22.59
C PRO A 153 0.63 17.05 23.60
N ILE A 154 1.79 16.44 23.38
CA ILE A 154 3.02 16.79 24.10
C ILE A 154 3.46 18.15 23.56
N PRO A 155 3.63 19.19 24.40
CA PRO A 155 4.16 20.47 23.95
C PRO A 155 5.53 20.24 23.33
N GLY A 156 5.70 20.70 22.09
CA GLY A 156 6.99 20.69 21.39
C GLY A 156 7.93 21.75 21.92
#